data_AF-A0A962HXB1-F1
#
_entry.id   AF-A0A962HXB1-F1
#
_cell.length_a   1.000
_cell.length_b   1.000
_cell.length_c   1.000
_cell.angle_alpha   90.00
_cell.angle_beta   90.00
_cell.angle_gamma   90.00
#
_symmetry.space_group_name_H-M   'P 1'
#
loop_
_entity.id
_entity.type
_entity.pdbx_description
1 polymer ?
#
loop_
_entity_poly.entity_id
_entity_poly.type
_entity_poly.pdbx_seq_one_letter_code
_entity_poly.pdbx_strand_id
1 'polypeptide(L)' 'MNFGIDRLLSERELRAPLLGRRVALLAHPASVTADLTHSLDALAALGDIKLTAAFGPQHGLRGDKQ' A
#
# COMPACT_ATOMS: atom_id res chain seq x y z
N MET A 1 5.88 -16.61 -2.05
CA MET A 1 6.85 -15.51 -2.29
C MET A 1 6.48 -14.40 -1.34
N ASN A 2 7.43 -13.67 -0.75
CA ASN A 2 7.12 -12.57 0.19
C ASN A 2 7.51 -11.24 -0.49
N PHE A 3 6.54 -10.45 -0.93
CA PHE A 3 6.78 -9.18 -1.60
C PHE A 3 7.18 -8.10 -0.59
N GLY A 4 7.68 -6.97 -1.08
CA GLY A 4 8.00 -5.83 -0.23
C GLY A 4 6.80 -5.34 0.58
N ILE A 5 5.60 -5.38 0.01
CA ILE A 5 4.37 -5.02 0.72
C ILE A 5 4.05 -6.00 1.85
N ASP A 6 4.18 -7.31 1.64
CA ASP A 6 3.90 -8.32 2.67
C ASP A 6 4.84 -8.18 3.87
N ARG A 7 6.11 -7.84 3.62
CA ARG A 7 7.07 -7.49 4.66
C ARG A 7 6.69 -6.21 5.39
N LEU A 8 6.31 -5.16 4.67
CA LEU A 8 5.87 -3.90 5.28
C LEU A 8 4.63 -4.08 6.17
N LEU A 9 3.72 -5.00 5.80
CA LEU A 9 2.51 -5.33 6.58
C LEU A 9 2.81 -6.17 7.83
N SER A 10 3.77 -7.10 7.76
CA SER A 10 4.08 -8.01 8.87
C SER A 10 5.18 -7.49 9.82
N GLU A 11 6.15 -6.72 9.32
CA GLU A 11 7.30 -6.24 10.08
C GLU A 11 7.10 -4.79 10.54
N ARG A 12 6.68 -4.61 11.81
CA ARG A 12 6.40 -3.28 12.37
C ARG A 12 7.62 -2.35 12.38
N GLU A 13 8.82 -2.89 12.45
CA GLU A 13 10.07 -2.12 12.40
C GLU A 13 10.24 -1.35 11.08
N LEU A 14 9.79 -1.94 9.96
CA LEU A 14 9.81 -1.28 8.65
C LEU A 14 8.80 -0.12 8.57
N ARG A 15 7.78 -0.13 9.43
CA ARG A 15 6.78 0.95 9.53
C ARG A 15 7.19 2.05 10.51
N ALA A 16 8.15 1.80 11.39
CA ALA A 16 8.57 2.78 12.41
C ALA A 16 8.88 4.17 11.84
N PRO A 17 9.57 4.31 10.68
CA PRO A 17 9.83 5.62 10.09
C PRO A 17 8.59 6.34 9.53
N LEU A 18 7.45 5.65 9.40
CA LEU A 18 6.20 6.18 8.84
C LEU A 18 5.21 6.63 9.92
N LEU A 19 5.42 6.23 11.18
CA LEU A 19 4.52 6.55 12.28
C LEU A 19 4.36 8.07 12.46
N GLY A 20 3.11 8.51 12.60
CA GLY A 20 2.76 9.93 12.74
C GLY A 20 2.94 10.77 11.47
N ARG A 21 3.47 10.19 10.37
CA ARG A 21 3.65 10.90 9.10
C ARG A 21 2.41 10.72 8.22
N ARG A 22 2.16 11.72 7.36
CA ARG A 22 1.18 11.60 6.29
C ARG A 22 1.80 10.80 5.15
N VAL A 23 1.26 9.63 4.86
CA VAL A 23 1.76 8.75 3.81
C VAL A 23 0.85 8.85 2.59
N ALA A 24 1.46 8.77 1.40
CA ALA A 24 0.74 8.59 0.15
C ALA A 24 1.21 7.31 -0.52
N LEU A 25 0.28 6.57 -1.14
CA LEU A 25 0.57 5.35 -1.89
C LEU A 25 0.62 5.65 -3.39
N LEU A 26 1.75 5.36 -4.04
CA LEU A 26 1.80 5.24 -5.50
C LEU A 26 1.65 3.77 -5.86
N ALA A 27 0.57 3.41 -6.54
CA ALA A 27 0.26 2.02 -6.87
C ALA A 27 -0.48 1.91 -8.20
N HIS A 28 -0.42 0.71 -8.79
CA HIS A 28 -1.14 0.31 -9.99
C HIS A 28 -1.86 -1.02 -9.73
N PRO A 29 -2.70 -1.54 -10.64
CA PRO A 29 -3.54 -2.70 -10.35
C PRO A 29 -2.82 -3.98 -9.88
N ALA A 30 -1.56 -4.17 -10.27
CA ALA A 30 -0.76 -5.32 -9.82
C ALA A 30 0.00 -5.06 -8.50
N SER A 31 -0.19 -3.90 -7.87
CA SER A 31 0.31 -3.60 -6.52
C SER A 31 -0.55 -4.35 -5.50
N VAL A 32 -0.33 -5.66 -5.41
CA VAL A 32 -1.07 -6.58 -4.56
C VAL A 32 -0.13 -7.34 -3.61
N THR A 33 -0.67 -7.81 -2.49
CA THR A 33 -0.04 -8.73 -1.55
C THR A 33 0.06 -10.14 -2.13
N ALA A 34 0.71 -11.05 -1.40
CA ALA A 34 0.84 -12.45 -1.78
C ALA A 34 -0.52 -13.17 -1.96
N ASP A 35 -1.57 -12.70 -1.29
CA ASP A 35 -2.95 -13.22 -1.40
C ASP A 35 -3.83 -12.41 -2.39
N LEU A 36 -3.20 -11.57 -3.22
CA LEU A 36 -3.85 -10.72 -4.23
C LEU A 36 -4.74 -9.59 -3.67
N THR A 37 -4.63 -9.28 -2.38
CA THR A 37 -5.25 -8.07 -1.80
C THR A 37 -4.52 -6.82 -2.32
N HIS A 38 -5.25 -5.83 -2.81
CA HIS A 38 -4.63 -4.59 -3.27
C HIS A 38 -3.94 -3.85 -2.11
N SER A 39 -2.71 -3.36 -2.34
CA SER A 39 -1.88 -2.72 -1.32
C SER A 39 -2.55 -1.54 -0.62
N LEU A 40 -3.43 -0.81 -1.33
CA LEU A 40 -4.23 0.26 -0.74
C LEU A 40 -5.08 -0.24 0.43
N ASP A 41 -5.80 -1.34 0.21
CA ASP A 41 -6.76 -1.88 1.16
C ASP A 41 -6.02 -2.54 2.33
N ALA A 42 -4.92 -3.25 2.02
CA ALA A 42 -4.05 -3.84 3.04
C ALA A 42 -3.40 -2.79 3.95
N LEU A 43 -2.92 -1.66 3.39
CA LEU A 43 -2.36 -0.57 4.19
C LEU A 43 -3.43 0.20 4.96
N ALA A 44 -4.63 0.37 4.40
CA ALA A 44 -5.75 1.03 5.08
C ALA A 44 -6.28 0.21 6.28
N ALA A 45 -6.10 -1.12 6.25
CA ALA A 45 -6.43 -2.01 7.37
C ALA A 45 -5.45 -1.88 8.56
N LEU A 46 -4.28 -1.25 8.37
CA LEU A 46 -3.33 -1.01 9.44
C LEU A 46 -3.74 0.23 10.25
N GLY A 47 -3.75 0.11 11.58
CA GLY A 47 -4.04 1.22 12.48
C GLY A 47 -2.87 2.19 12.71
N ASP A 48 -1.65 1.83 12.28
CA ASP A 48 -0.42 2.58 12.58
C ASP A 48 0.11 3.41 11.40
N ILE A 49 -0.46 3.27 10.20
CA ILE A 49 -0.13 4.08 9.01
C ILE A 49 -1.26 5.06 8.72
N LYS A 50 -0.94 6.36 8.70
CA LYS A 50 -1.87 7.41 8.28
C LYS A 50 -1.79 7.61 6.77
N LEU A 51 -2.54 6.81 6.02
CA LEU A 51 -2.69 6.99 4.58
C LEU A 51 -3.57 8.20 4.27
N THR A 52 -3.08 9.14 3.47
CA THR A 52 -3.76 10.42 3.20
C THR A 52 -4.01 10.73 1.73
N ALA A 53 -3.35 10.00 0.82
CA ALA A 53 -3.54 10.12 -0.61
C ALA A 53 -3.14 8.81 -1.31
N ALA A 54 -3.67 8.61 -2.51
CA ALA A 54 -3.22 7.55 -3.40
C ALA A 54 -3.10 8.09 -4.84
N PHE A 55 -2.05 7.68 -5.53
CA PHE A 55 -1.71 8.08 -6.88
C PHE A 55 -1.67 6.85 -7.78
N GLY A 56 -2.36 6.92 -8.92
CA GLY A 56 -2.27 5.92 -9.99
C GLY A 56 -1.35 6.43 -11.11
N PRO A 57 -0.49 5.58 -11.71
CA PRO A 57 0.24 5.90 -12.93
C PRO A 57 -0.72 5.93 -14.15
N GLN A 58 -0.20 5.86 -15.39
CA GLN A 58 -0.99 6.05 -16.63
C GLN A 58 -2.31 5.25 -16.71
N HIS A 59 -2.40 4.05 -16.12
CA HIS A 59 -3.60 3.20 -16.15
C HIS A 59 -4.51 3.32 -14.90
N GLY A 60 -4.26 4.33 -14.05
CA GLY A 60 -5.00 4.54 -12.81
C GLY A 60 -4.64 3.54 -11.70
N LEU A 61 -5.24 3.77 -10.53
CA LEU A 61 -4.90 3.05 -9.30
C LEU A 61 -5.54 1.65 -9.25
N ARG A 62 -6.77 1.51 -9.76
CA ARG A 62 -7.54 0.25 -9.78
C ARG A 62 -7.81 -0.30 -11.19
N GLY A 63 -7.28 0.35 -12.23
CA GLY A 63 -7.52 -0.05 -13.62
C GLY A 63 -8.83 0.48 -14.20
N ASP A 64 -9.51 1.38 -13.48
CA ASP A 64 -10.82 1.94 -13.84
C ASP A 64 -10.76 2.98 -14.98
N LYS A 65 -9.55 3.35 -15.43
CA LYS A 65 -9.34 4.25 -16.57
C LYS A 65 -8.56 3.50 -17.65
N GLN A 66 -9.30 3.03 -18.66
CA GLN A 66 -8.77 2.52 -19.92
C GLN A 66 -8.50 3.69 -20.86
#